data_AF-A0AAV7GCL6-F1
#
_entry.id   AF-A0AAV7GCL6-F1
#
_cell.length_a   1.000
_cell.length_b   1.000
_cell.length_c   1.000
_cell.angle_alpha   90.00
_cell.angle_beta   90.00
_cell.angle_gamma   90.00
#
_symmetry.space_group_name_H-M   'P 1'
#
loop_
_entity.id
_entity.type
_entity.pdbx_description
1 polymer ?
#
loop_
_entity_poly.entity_id
_entity_poly.type
_entity_poly.pdbx_seq_one_letter_code
_entity_poly.pdbx_strand_id
1 'polypeptide(L)'
;MSGDRLPSRDPVIRGDPIAPYDCEWGPNKEARVNETASTITSDFLILFRKNFHFPNDVVTIVPKRSDRAILPPPGYLTVSETHLRAGLRFPPPAELIEILRRCGVNLSQFSFRAMSVTVGLIALFRNQGATLTPEHLSRMGRFTSDTNDWGMLEKWGKMKDLPAPLHVQEEDIMRILKVSDIEHLLFEVRHMSRYTEEEFLFKVGLSFHAGRSDAKMLKPTSKAPEPPAPTSKVASKRPVRGEDPQVLKKKRLEGTATNTDKALPDSSPAKFHIPEEVSNHQCIGRHKAGDLWSRLGIELTDVLDEWNSEFVKIKYLQGEFKRKYDHKNKEVKVLEEELNECRTELANTMQSISLQNRQADQHQIDLAEARATITQLLKDQKASREKIASLEAKDKRSRTLIAEKEAALSGSEPSKVIEDFKKSISFKTIIEDHVQEARDHIYDIEVKALEQQCIEDGFIRGFLKGVRLMQRKTGVQVEGVTPSQASDDFPSGSDGDEIESELQKAFDLDVDDETVNIE
;
A
#
# COMPACT_ATOMS: atom_id res chain seq x y z
N MET A 1 8.04 72.64 -6.32
CA MET A 1 8.13 72.73 -4.84
C MET A 1 7.46 71.47 -4.33
N SER A 2 8.02 70.49 -3.64
CA SER A 2 9.31 70.17 -2.99
C SER A 2 9.67 68.74 -3.44
N GLY A 3 10.90 68.22 -3.42
CA GLY A 3 12.12 68.67 -2.76
C GLY A 3 12.68 67.64 -1.75
N ASP A 4 12.55 66.33 -1.98
CA ASP A 4 13.09 65.32 -1.05
C ASP A 4 14.45 64.78 -1.53
N ARG A 5 15.47 65.07 -0.72
CA ARG A 5 16.86 64.62 -0.87
C ARG A 5 17.04 63.28 -0.16
N LEU A 6 17.58 62.29 -0.86
CA LEU A 6 18.17 61.10 -0.25
C LEU A 6 19.65 61.35 0.07
N PRO A 7 20.18 60.90 1.22
CA PRO A 7 21.60 61.02 1.53
C PRO A 7 22.41 59.89 0.88
N SER A 8 23.50 60.29 0.23
CA SER A 8 24.57 59.40 -0.23
C SER A 8 25.28 58.79 0.97
N ARG A 9 25.45 57.46 0.96
CA ARG A 9 26.26 56.70 1.93
C ARG A 9 27.20 55.79 1.16
N ASP A 10 28.41 56.29 0.91
CA ASP A 10 29.56 55.47 0.51
C ASP A 10 30.07 54.67 1.73
N PRO A 11 30.33 53.37 1.61
CA PRO A 11 31.20 52.67 2.54
C PRO A 11 32.61 52.60 1.94
N VAL A 12 33.50 53.41 2.51
CA VAL A 12 34.95 53.20 2.40
C VAL A 12 35.30 51.91 3.13
N ILE A 13 35.47 50.82 2.38
CA ILE A 13 35.98 49.55 2.89
C ILE A 13 37.51 49.69 3.01
N ARG A 14 37.97 49.95 4.23
CA ARG A 14 39.38 49.85 4.60
C ARG A 14 39.68 48.38 4.86
N GLY A 15 40.37 47.74 3.92
CA GLY A 15 40.85 46.36 4.08
C GLY A 15 42.11 46.35 4.94
N ASP A 16 42.04 45.73 6.10
CA ASP A 16 43.24 45.31 6.84
C ASP A 16 43.73 43.95 6.27
N PRO A 17 45.04 43.77 6.07
CA PRO A 17 45.57 42.53 5.53
C PRO A 17 45.48 41.40 6.58
N ILE A 18 44.73 40.35 6.23
CA ILE A 18 44.66 39.10 6.98
C ILE A 18 46.05 38.46 6.96
N ALA A 19 46.65 38.31 8.14
CA ALA A 19 47.90 37.58 8.32
C ALA A 19 47.75 36.10 7.94
N PRO A 20 48.79 35.45 7.39
CA PRO A 20 48.74 34.04 7.02
C PRO A 20 48.51 33.20 8.28
N TYR A 21 47.47 32.38 8.27
CA TYR A 21 47.22 31.36 9.28
C TYR A 21 48.28 30.25 9.12
N ASP A 22 49.34 30.31 9.91
CA ASP A 22 50.27 29.20 10.11
C ASP A 22 49.59 28.14 11.00
N CYS A 23 48.93 27.18 10.35
CA CYS A 23 48.44 25.97 11.00
C CYS A 23 49.62 25.01 11.24
N GLU A 24 50.36 25.23 12.32
CA GLU A 24 51.26 24.21 12.85
C GLU A 24 50.46 22.97 13.26
N TRP A 25 50.70 21.87 12.54
CA TRP A 25 50.20 20.54 12.81
C TRP A 25 50.64 20.06 14.19
N GLY A 26 49.75 20.10 15.17
CA GLY A 26 49.92 19.37 16.42
C GLY A 26 49.90 17.84 16.17
N PRO A 27 50.73 17.05 16.86
CA PRO A 27 50.81 15.60 16.64
C PRO A 27 49.46 14.92 16.96
N ASN A 28 48.88 14.31 15.93
CA ASN A 28 47.57 13.64 15.93
C ASN A 28 47.40 12.62 17.07
N LYS A 29 46.37 12.83 17.90
CA LYS A 29 45.89 11.87 18.92
C LYS A 29 45.12 10.66 18.34
N GLU A 30 44.98 10.56 17.01
CA GLU A 30 44.24 9.49 16.34
C GLU A 30 44.96 8.13 16.28
N ALA A 31 46.23 8.05 16.66
CA ALA A 31 47.02 6.83 16.53
C ALA A 31 46.59 5.65 17.44
N ARG A 32 45.77 5.88 18.48
CA ARG A 32 45.47 4.82 19.48
C ARG A 32 44.25 3.93 19.16
N VAL A 33 43.45 4.23 18.14
CA VAL A 33 42.22 3.46 17.85
C VAL A 33 42.49 2.20 17.00
N ASN A 34 43.70 2.07 16.41
CA ASN A 34 44.03 1.02 15.44
C ASN A 34 44.82 -0.18 15.99
N GLU A 35 45.03 -0.29 17.31
CA GLU A 35 45.78 -1.40 17.92
C GLU A 35 44.90 -2.52 18.51
N THR A 36 43.57 -2.39 18.47
CA THR A 36 42.68 -3.43 18.97
C THR A 36 42.77 -4.68 18.08
N ALA A 37 43.30 -5.77 18.63
CA ALA A 37 43.34 -7.06 17.95
C ALA A 37 41.92 -7.50 17.54
N SER A 38 41.79 -8.08 16.34
CA SER A 38 40.53 -8.66 15.90
C SER A 38 40.04 -9.73 16.87
N THR A 39 38.78 -9.62 17.31
CA THR A 39 38.11 -10.59 18.19
C THR A 39 37.38 -11.68 17.41
N ILE A 40 37.51 -11.69 16.09
CA ILE A 40 36.77 -12.57 15.19
C ILE A 40 37.37 -13.97 15.22
N THR A 41 36.54 -14.94 15.57
CA THR A 41 36.89 -16.37 15.54
C THR A 41 36.41 -17.02 14.23
N SER A 42 36.93 -18.21 13.92
CA SER A 42 36.45 -19.01 12.79
C SER A 42 34.96 -19.33 12.89
N ASP A 43 34.46 -19.59 14.11
CA ASP A 43 33.03 -19.87 14.32
C ASP A 43 32.15 -18.66 14.02
N PHE A 44 32.63 -17.46 14.38
CA PHE A 44 31.94 -16.21 14.03
C PHE A 44 31.86 -16.05 12.51
N LEU A 45 32.91 -16.38 11.75
CA LEU A 45 32.88 -16.35 10.29
C LEU A 45 31.82 -17.28 9.70
N ILE A 46 31.64 -18.48 10.26
CA ILE A 46 30.63 -19.45 9.79
C ILE A 46 29.23 -18.88 10.01
N LEU A 47 28.96 -18.37 11.22
CA LEU A 47 27.67 -17.75 11.55
C LEU A 47 27.39 -16.54 10.66
N PHE A 48 28.40 -15.71 10.47
CA PHE A 48 28.33 -14.51 9.65
C PHE A 48 28.10 -14.84 8.16
N ARG A 49 28.76 -15.88 7.65
CA ARG A 49 28.54 -16.39 6.29
C ARG A 49 27.09 -16.81 6.08
N LYS A 50 26.52 -17.49 7.07
CA LYS A 50 25.13 -17.94 7.08
C LYS A 50 24.16 -16.76 7.13
N ASN A 51 24.40 -15.78 8.00
CA ASN A 51 23.49 -14.64 8.20
C ASN A 51 23.38 -13.73 6.96
N PHE A 52 24.47 -13.54 6.22
CA PHE A 52 24.48 -12.66 5.04
C PHE A 52 24.43 -13.38 3.69
N HIS A 53 24.27 -14.71 3.71
CA HIS A 53 24.10 -15.57 2.54
C HIS A 53 25.22 -15.42 1.50
N PHE A 54 26.48 -15.46 1.96
CA PHE A 54 27.61 -15.38 1.04
C PHE A 54 27.65 -16.59 0.11
N PRO A 55 27.85 -16.39 -1.21
CA PRO A 55 27.98 -17.50 -2.13
C PRO A 55 29.23 -18.33 -1.84
N ASN A 56 29.21 -19.59 -2.28
CA ASN A 56 30.21 -20.60 -1.91
C ASN A 56 31.63 -20.31 -2.45
N ASP A 57 31.70 -19.55 -3.53
CA ASP A 57 32.92 -19.09 -4.20
C ASP A 57 33.67 -17.98 -3.44
N VAL A 58 33.01 -17.30 -2.50
CA VAL A 58 33.64 -16.28 -1.67
C VAL A 58 34.49 -16.95 -0.59
N VAL A 59 35.79 -16.70 -0.63
CA VAL A 59 36.75 -17.15 0.39
C VAL A 59 36.83 -16.12 1.51
N THR A 60 36.44 -16.52 2.73
CA THR A 60 36.58 -15.72 3.94
C THR A 60 37.80 -16.18 4.73
N ILE A 61 38.57 -15.24 5.26
CA ILE A 61 39.74 -15.52 6.10
C ILE A 61 39.63 -14.78 7.43
N VAL A 62 40.06 -15.41 8.52
CA VAL A 62 40.21 -14.74 9.81
C VAL A 62 41.41 -13.80 9.71
N PRO A 63 41.25 -12.47 9.93
CA PRO A 63 42.38 -11.54 9.91
C PRO A 63 43.41 -11.93 10.98
N LYS A 64 44.70 -11.91 10.63
CA LYS A 64 45.78 -12.08 11.61
C LYS A 64 45.87 -10.85 12.50
N ARG A 65 46.49 -10.98 13.68
CA ARG A 65 46.75 -9.84 14.58
C ARG A 65 47.59 -8.72 13.94
N SER A 66 48.41 -9.05 12.95
CA SER A 66 49.19 -8.10 12.15
C SER A 66 48.36 -7.37 11.10
N ASP A 67 47.23 -7.93 10.69
CA ASP A 67 46.44 -7.37 9.60
C ASP A 67 45.73 -6.11 10.07
N ARG A 68 45.53 -5.17 9.16
CA ARG A 68 44.87 -3.89 9.44
C ARG A 68 43.73 -3.72 8.46
N ALA A 69 42.61 -3.19 8.94
CA ALA A 69 41.43 -2.98 8.10
C ALA A 69 41.74 -2.17 6.83
N ILE A 70 42.56 -1.12 6.99
CA ILE A 70 42.98 -0.24 5.90
C ILE A 70 44.01 -0.84 4.93
N LEU A 71 44.62 -1.99 5.27
CA LEU A 71 45.66 -2.67 4.49
C LEU A 71 45.37 -4.17 4.49
N PRO A 72 44.33 -4.63 3.77
CA PRO A 72 44.07 -6.05 3.62
C PRO A 72 45.23 -6.75 2.90
N PRO A 73 45.43 -8.07 3.11
CA PRO A 73 46.38 -8.85 2.34
C PRO A 73 46.13 -8.71 0.82
N PRO A 74 47.17 -8.77 -0.04
CA PRO A 74 46.99 -8.64 -1.50
C PRO A 74 45.93 -9.61 -2.04
N GLY A 75 44.98 -9.06 -2.81
CA GLY A 75 43.83 -9.80 -3.34
C GLY A 75 42.58 -9.72 -2.44
N TYR A 76 42.74 -9.37 -1.16
CA TYR A 76 41.64 -9.30 -0.20
C TYR A 76 41.13 -7.85 -0.02
N LEU A 77 39.89 -7.71 0.44
CA LEU A 77 39.12 -6.49 0.67
C LEU A 77 38.58 -6.55 2.09
N THR A 78 38.87 -5.56 2.93
CA THR A 78 38.27 -5.51 4.27
C THR A 78 36.82 -4.96 4.19
N VAL A 79 35.86 -5.70 4.74
CA VAL A 79 34.43 -5.39 4.84
C VAL A 79 34.02 -5.53 6.30
N SER A 80 33.44 -4.50 6.91
CA SER A 80 32.78 -4.63 8.22
C SER A 80 31.32 -5.09 8.10
N GLU A 81 30.75 -5.55 9.21
CA GLU A 81 29.32 -5.87 9.29
C GLU A 81 28.42 -4.73 8.81
N THR A 82 28.77 -3.49 9.16
CA THR A 82 28.04 -2.30 8.71
C THR A 82 27.98 -2.21 7.19
N HIS A 83 29.02 -2.58 6.44
CA HIS A 83 28.97 -2.55 4.97
C HIS A 83 27.97 -3.56 4.39
N LEU A 84 27.83 -4.74 5.00
CA LEU A 84 26.86 -5.74 4.56
C LEU A 84 25.43 -5.34 4.90
N ARG A 85 25.24 -4.74 6.08
CA ARG A 85 23.97 -4.13 6.47
C ARG A 85 23.58 -2.97 5.55
N ALA A 86 24.56 -2.22 5.06
CA ALA A 86 24.39 -1.21 4.01
C ALA A 86 24.07 -1.79 2.61
N GLY A 87 23.81 -3.11 2.52
CA GLY A 87 23.36 -3.77 1.30
C GLY A 87 24.48 -4.29 0.41
N LEU A 88 25.75 -4.25 0.83
CA LEU A 88 26.84 -4.84 0.05
C LEU A 88 26.62 -6.35 -0.13
N ARG A 89 26.53 -6.78 -1.39
CA ARG A 89 26.42 -8.19 -1.78
C ARG A 89 27.69 -8.67 -2.49
N PHE A 90 27.88 -9.99 -2.52
CA PHE A 90 29.02 -10.63 -3.17
C PHE A 90 28.59 -11.43 -4.41
N PRO A 91 29.35 -11.35 -5.52
CA PRO A 91 30.53 -10.49 -5.71
C PRO A 91 30.15 -8.99 -5.69
N PRO A 92 31.03 -8.10 -5.20
CA PRO A 92 30.75 -6.67 -5.20
C PRO A 92 30.42 -6.18 -6.61
N PRO A 93 29.46 -5.25 -6.77
CA PRO A 93 29.20 -4.61 -8.06
C PRO A 93 30.49 -4.08 -8.69
N ALA A 94 30.70 -4.32 -9.99
CA ALA A 94 31.89 -3.85 -10.71
C ALA A 94 32.03 -2.32 -10.63
N GLU A 95 30.89 -1.62 -10.63
CA GLU A 95 30.75 -0.18 -10.42
C GLU A 95 31.36 0.24 -9.09
N LEU A 96 31.03 -0.45 -7.99
CA LEU A 96 31.58 -0.16 -6.67
C LEU A 96 33.11 -0.34 -6.65
N ILE A 97 33.62 -1.42 -7.26
CA ILE A 97 35.06 -1.66 -7.34
C ILE A 97 35.77 -0.56 -8.14
N GLU A 98 35.17 -0.12 -9.26
CA GLU A 98 35.71 0.98 -10.07
C GLU A 98 35.70 2.30 -9.31
N ILE A 99 34.64 2.59 -8.55
CA ILE A 99 34.53 3.78 -7.70
C ILE A 99 35.63 3.77 -6.63
N LEU A 100 35.79 2.66 -5.90
CA LEU A 100 36.85 2.50 -4.89
C LEU A 100 38.24 2.72 -5.50
N ARG A 101 38.48 2.14 -6.68
CA ARG A 101 39.74 2.25 -7.41
C ARG A 101 40.02 3.69 -7.84
N ARG A 102 39.03 4.41 -8.37
CA ARG A 102 39.18 5.81 -8.80
C ARG A 102 39.34 6.77 -7.63
N CYS A 103 38.64 6.52 -6.53
CA CYS A 103 38.77 7.31 -5.30
C CYS A 103 40.08 7.01 -4.55
N GLY A 104 40.79 5.93 -4.89
CA GLY A 104 42.00 5.51 -4.20
C GLY A 104 41.74 5.16 -2.73
N VAL A 105 40.55 4.68 -2.41
CA VAL A 105 40.13 4.33 -1.05
C VAL A 105 39.77 2.86 -0.96
N ASN A 106 40.13 2.23 0.15
CA ASN A 106 39.71 0.87 0.44
C ASN A 106 38.26 0.85 0.92
N LEU A 107 37.57 -0.25 0.66
CA LEU A 107 36.17 -0.44 1.06
C LEU A 107 35.96 -0.16 2.54
N SER A 108 36.87 -0.59 3.42
CA SER A 108 36.80 -0.34 4.87
C SER A 108 36.87 1.12 5.30
N GLN A 109 37.24 2.03 4.38
CA GLN A 109 37.28 3.47 4.64
C GLN A 109 35.95 4.15 4.32
N PHE A 110 35.00 3.45 3.70
CA PHE A 110 33.65 3.96 3.53
C PHE A 110 32.96 4.01 4.89
N SER A 111 32.34 5.14 5.20
CA SER A 111 31.37 5.17 6.28
C SER A 111 30.16 4.31 5.89
N PHE A 112 29.43 3.83 6.88
CA PHE A 112 28.17 3.13 6.67
C PHE A 112 27.23 3.90 5.73
N ARG A 113 27.04 5.19 6.00
CA ARG A 113 26.21 6.10 5.20
C ARG A 113 26.70 6.19 3.75
N ALA A 114 28.02 6.31 3.54
CA ALA A 114 28.60 6.40 2.21
C ALA A 114 28.41 5.09 1.43
N MET A 115 28.50 3.96 2.12
CA MET A 115 28.24 2.65 1.54
C MET A 115 26.76 2.51 1.14
N SER A 116 25.82 2.81 2.05
CA SER A 116 24.38 2.70 1.80
C SER A 116 23.96 3.53 0.60
N VAL A 117 24.42 4.78 0.52
CA VAL A 117 24.13 5.66 -0.62
C VAL A 117 24.75 5.13 -1.90
N THR A 118 26.01 4.70 -1.88
CA THR A 118 26.68 4.19 -3.08
C THR A 118 26.01 2.92 -3.61
N VAL A 119 25.71 1.95 -2.73
CA VAL A 119 25.03 0.71 -3.10
C VAL A 119 23.61 0.99 -3.60
N GLY A 120 22.88 1.88 -2.92
CA GLY A 120 21.54 2.30 -3.33
C GLY A 120 21.53 2.97 -4.70
N LEU A 121 22.48 3.86 -4.98
CA LEU A 121 22.65 4.48 -6.30
C LEU A 121 23.00 3.44 -7.37
N ILE A 122 23.89 2.49 -7.09
CA ILE A 122 24.20 1.41 -8.02
C ILE A 122 22.93 0.62 -8.36
N ALA A 123 22.11 0.28 -7.35
CA ALA A 123 20.85 -0.42 -7.57
C ALA A 123 19.86 0.41 -8.40
N LEU A 124 19.73 1.71 -8.10
CA LEU A 124 18.85 2.64 -8.81
C LEU A 124 19.24 2.76 -10.29
N PHE A 125 20.53 2.97 -10.59
CA PHE A 125 21.03 3.05 -11.97
C PHE A 125 20.77 1.74 -12.73
N ARG A 126 21.03 0.58 -12.10
CA ARG A 126 20.78 -0.73 -12.72
C ARG A 126 19.30 -0.96 -13.01
N ASN A 127 18.40 -0.55 -12.10
CA ASN A 127 16.96 -0.65 -12.31
C ASN A 127 16.49 0.17 -13.53
N GLN A 128 17.20 1.25 -13.86
CA GLN A 128 16.94 2.05 -15.05
C GLN A 128 17.72 1.59 -16.29
N GLY A 129 18.45 0.48 -16.22
CA GLY A 129 19.26 -0.04 -17.33
C GLY A 129 20.55 0.75 -17.58
N ALA A 130 21.00 1.54 -16.61
CA ALA A 130 22.22 2.33 -16.68
C ALA A 130 23.31 1.81 -15.72
N THR A 131 24.55 2.21 -15.95
CA THR A 131 25.68 1.89 -15.07
C THR A 131 26.14 3.14 -14.33
N LEU A 132 26.34 3.02 -13.01
CA LEU A 132 26.86 4.11 -12.20
C LEU A 132 28.36 4.25 -12.47
N THR A 133 28.77 5.39 -13.02
CA THR A 133 30.18 5.71 -13.24
C THR A 133 30.72 6.58 -12.09
N PRO A 134 32.03 6.53 -11.81
CA PRO A 134 32.68 7.43 -10.85
C PRO A 134 32.40 8.91 -11.14
N GLU A 135 32.23 9.27 -12.42
CA GLU A 135 31.91 10.60 -12.90
C GLU A 135 30.51 11.04 -12.47
N HIS A 136 29.52 10.14 -12.51
CA HIS A 136 28.17 10.41 -11.99
C HIS A 136 28.22 10.73 -10.50
N LEU A 137 28.98 9.96 -9.72
CA LEU A 137 29.16 10.19 -8.28
C LEU A 137 29.88 11.51 -7.99
N SER A 138 30.96 11.83 -8.71
CA SER A 138 31.69 13.10 -8.53
C SER A 138 30.79 14.32 -8.75
N ARG A 139 29.85 14.25 -9.72
CA ARG A 139 28.83 15.28 -9.91
C ARG A 139 27.80 15.28 -8.79
N MET A 140 27.29 14.12 -8.39
CA MET A 140 26.30 14.04 -7.30
C MET A 140 26.84 14.50 -5.96
N GLY A 141 28.12 14.28 -5.68
CA GLY A 141 28.79 14.76 -4.47
C GLY A 141 28.82 16.29 -4.35
N ARG A 142 28.62 17.04 -5.45
CA ARG A 142 28.43 18.49 -5.41
C ARG A 142 27.04 18.90 -4.92
N PHE A 143 26.04 18.04 -5.05
CA PHE A 143 24.68 18.31 -4.59
C PHE A 143 24.48 17.97 -3.11
N THR A 144 25.27 17.03 -2.58
CA THR A 144 25.18 16.59 -1.19
C THR A 144 26.16 17.29 -0.24
N SER A 145 27.02 18.18 -0.77
CA SER A 145 28.07 18.84 0.02
C SER A 145 27.58 19.89 1.00
N ASP A 146 26.38 20.43 0.81
CA ASP A 146 25.83 21.47 1.70
C ASP A 146 25.40 20.93 3.07
N THR A 147 25.31 19.60 3.20
CA THR A 147 25.15 18.93 4.48
C THR A 147 26.51 18.46 4.99
N ASN A 148 27.08 19.21 5.95
CA ASN A 148 28.41 19.01 6.58
C ASN A 148 28.67 17.63 7.24
N ASP A 149 27.77 16.66 7.14
CA ASP A 149 27.88 15.35 7.79
C ASP A 149 28.68 14.32 7.00
N TRP A 150 29.04 14.61 5.76
CA TRP A 150 29.86 13.71 4.95
C TRP A 150 31.33 13.96 5.23
N GLY A 151 31.86 13.43 6.34
CA GLY A 151 33.30 13.42 6.68
C GLY A 151 34.22 12.74 5.63
N MET A 152 33.68 12.40 4.47
CA MET A 152 34.36 11.95 3.27
C MET A 152 34.73 13.10 2.31
N LEU A 153 34.28 14.33 2.55
CA LEU A 153 34.43 15.47 1.62
C LEU A 153 35.89 15.75 1.26
N GLU A 154 36.83 15.57 2.18
CA GLU A 154 38.26 15.83 1.95
C GLU A 154 38.88 14.82 0.97
N LYS A 155 38.44 13.55 1.00
CA LYS A 155 38.91 12.52 0.06
C LYS A 155 38.19 12.59 -1.27
N TRP A 156 36.91 13.00 -1.30
CA TRP A 156 36.16 13.27 -2.52
C TRP A 156 36.58 14.57 -3.20
N GLY A 157 37.15 15.53 -2.45
CA GLY A 157 37.80 16.72 -2.98
C GLY A 157 38.86 16.38 -4.03
N LYS A 158 39.57 15.25 -3.85
CA LYS A 158 40.55 14.76 -4.82
C LYS A 158 39.95 14.27 -6.15
N MET A 159 38.64 13.98 -6.20
CA MET A 159 37.93 13.73 -7.47
C MET A 159 37.56 15.04 -8.20
N LYS A 160 37.57 16.20 -7.53
CA LYS A 160 37.34 17.49 -8.20
C LYS A 160 38.50 17.86 -9.13
N ASP A 161 39.68 17.29 -8.89
CA ASP A 161 40.89 17.51 -9.67
C ASP A 161 41.02 16.56 -10.89
N LEU A 162 39.98 15.79 -11.20
CA LEU A 162 39.97 14.97 -12.42
C LEU A 162 40.00 15.89 -13.65
N PRO A 163 40.96 15.70 -14.60
CA PRO A 163 41.06 16.53 -15.78
C PRO A 163 39.79 16.40 -16.63
N ALA A 164 39.07 17.51 -16.83
CA ALA A 164 37.89 17.58 -17.69
C ALA A 164 38.27 17.25 -19.15
N PRO A 165 37.39 16.55 -19.92
CA PRO A 165 36.08 17.08 -20.27
C PRO A 165 34.96 16.02 -20.14
N LEU A 166 34.07 16.15 -19.15
CA LEU A 166 32.99 15.17 -18.97
C LEU A 166 31.67 15.68 -19.53
N HIS A 167 31.09 14.94 -20.47
CA HIS A 167 29.88 15.30 -21.23
C HIS A 167 28.54 15.04 -20.52
N VAL A 168 28.53 14.48 -19.30
CA VAL A 168 27.28 14.10 -18.61
C VAL A 168 26.73 15.26 -17.76
N GLN A 169 25.82 16.09 -18.26
CA GLN A 169 25.26 17.18 -17.46
C GLN A 169 24.36 16.66 -16.32
N GLU A 170 23.97 17.54 -15.39
CA GLU A 170 23.08 17.17 -14.28
C GLU A 170 21.75 16.60 -14.82
N GLU A 171 21.26 17.22 -15.88
CA GLU A 171 20.07 16.84 -16.62
C GLU A 171 20.18 15.42 -17.18
N ASP A 172 21.39 14.97 -17.52
CA ASP A 172 21.61 13.61 -18.00
C ASP A 172 21.51 12.60 -16.86
N ILE A 173 21.98 12.93 -15.64
CA ILE A 173 21.80 12.08 -14.46
C ILE A 173 20.32 11.96 -14.12
N MET A 174 19.60 13.08 -14.11
CA MET A 174 18.15 13.12 -13.87
C MET A 174 17.38 12.32 -14.92
N ARG A 175 17.75 12.46 -16.20
CA ARG A 175 17.16 11.71 -17.32
C ARG A 175 17.43 10.21 -17.22
N ILE A 176 18.64 9.81 -16.84
CA ILE A 176 19.01 8.41 -16.62
C ILE A 176 18.17 7.81 -15.48
N LEU A 177 18.01 8.55 -14.39
CA LEU A 177 17.27 8.09 -13.22
C LEU A 177 15.75 8.20 -13.38
N LYS A 178 15.28 8.93 -14.40
CA LYS A 178 13.86 9.31 -14.62
C LYS A 178 13.26 10.02 -13.41
N VAL A 179 14.08 10.81 -12.72
CA VAL A 179 13.65 11.61 -11.58
C VAL A 179 13.35 13.04 -12.05
N SER A 180 12.26 13.62 -11.55
CA SER A 180 11.74 14.91 -12.02
C SER A 180 12.58 16.11 -11.58
N ASP A 181 13.15 16.05 -10.38
CA ASP A 181 13.97 17.11 -9.80
C ASP A 181 15.00 16.57 -8.80
N ILE A 182 16.04 17.36 -8.55
CA ILE A 182 17.16 16.98 -7.68
C ILE A 182 16.74 16.76 -6.23
N GLU A 183 15.71 17.46 -5.76
CA GLU A 183 15.18 17.34 -4.40
C GLU A 183 14.54 15.98 -4.19
N HIS A 184 13.87 15.43 -5.20
CA HIS A 184 13.32 14.09 -5.19
C HIS A 184 14.42 13.02 -5.17
N LEU A 185 15.51 13.23 -5.93
CA LEU A 185 16.68 12.34 -5.87
C LEU A 185 17.35 12.39 -4.49
N LEU A 186 17.54 13.58 -3.93
CA LEU A 186 18.06 13.76 -2.57
C LEU A 186 17.12 13.16 -1.52
N PHE A 187 15.81 13.27 -1.71
CA PHE A 187 14.80 12.64 -0.86
C PHE A 187 14.90 11.12 -0.92
N GLU A 188 14.94 10.51 -2.11
CA GLU A 188 15.10 9.06 -2.26
C GLU A 188 16.41 8.56 -1.65
N VAL A 189 17.52 9.26 -1.91
CA VAL A 189 18.84 8.93 -1.34
C VAL A 189 18.82 9.06 0.19
N ARG A 190 18.21 10.13 0.73
CA ARG A 190 18.05 10.32 2.19
C ARG A 190 17.09 9.28 2.79
N HIS A 191 16.05 8.90 2.08
CA HIS A 191 15.08 7.90 2.50
C HIS A 191 15.73 6.52 2.57
N MET A 192 16.53 6.15 1.56
CA MET A 192 17.36 4.94 1.61
C MET A 192 18.38 4.99 2.76
N SER A 193 18.97 6.15 3.06
CA SER A 193 19.87 6.33 4.21
C SER A 193 19.15 6.17 5.56
N ARG A 194 17.93 6.71 5.73
CA ARG A 194 17.17 6.65 6.99
C ARG A 194 16.75 5.22 7.36
N TYR A 195 16.28 4.44 6.39
CA TYR A 195 16.00 3.01 6.63
C TYR A 195 17.23 2.23 7.08
N THR A 196 18.43 2.70 6.74
CA THR A 196 19.67 2.07 7.19
C THR A 196 20.16 2.59 8.55
N GLU A 197 19.79 3.81 8.96
CA GLU A 197 20.23 4.44 10.23
C GLU A 197 19.34 4.08 11.45
N GLU A 198 18.05 3.83 11.25
CA GLU A 198 17.13 3.46 12.33
C GLU A 198 17.37 2.02 12.86
N GLU A 199 18.23 1.24 12.20
CA GLU A 199 18.61 -0.11 12.60
C GLU A 199 20.14 -0.26 12.80
N PHE A 200 20.59 0.09 14.01
CA PHE A 200 21.75 -0.46 14.74
C PHE A 200 23.17 0.10 14.50
N LEU A 201 23.84 0.38 15.62
CA LEU A 201 25.26 0.67 15.78
C LEU A 201 26.00 -0.52 16.40
N PHE A 202 26.83 -1.27 15.67
CA PHE A 202 27.95 -2.07 16.24
C PHE A 202 29.09 -2.30 15.23
N LYS A 203 30.31 -2.51 15.75
CA LYS A 203 31.61 -2.32 15.07
C LYS A 203 32.40 -3.64 15.01
N VAL A 204 32.56 -4.27 13.83
CA VAL A 204 33.50 -5.40 13.58
C VAL A 204 33.94 -5.43 12.10
N GLY A 205 35.25 -5.53 11.81
CA GLY A 205 35.83 -5.57 10.46
C GLY A 205 36.36 -6.95 10.03
N LEU A 206 35.97 -7.44 8.84
CA LEU A 206 36.36 -8.72 8.21
C LEU A 206 37.10 -8.49 6.90
N SER A 207 37.73 -9.51 6.26
CA SER A 207 38.34 -9.34 4.92
C SER A 207 38.02 -10.49 3.93
N PHE A 208 37.95 -10.18 2.62
CA PHE A 208 37.34 -10.98 1.54
C PHE A 208 38.17 -10.95 0.24
N HIS A 209 38.41 -12.08 -0.42
CA HIS A 209 39.09 -12.09 -1.73
C HIS A 209 38.09 -11.92 -2.89
N ALA A 210 38.35 -11.00 -3.83
CA ALA A 210 37.66 -10.94 -5.13
C ALA A 210 38.59 -11.52 -6.22
N GLY A 211 38.32 -12.76 -6.65
CA GLY A 211 39.10 -13.42 -7.69
C GLY A 211 38.83 -12.82 -9.07
N ARG A 212 39.89 -12.38 -9.76
CA ARG A 212 39.89 -12.17 -11.22
C ARG A 212 40.07 -13.52 -11.91
N SER A 213 39.12 -13.89 -12.75
CA SER A 213 39.28 -14.94 -13.76
C SER A 213 40.00 -14.36 -14.99
N ASP A 214 41.33 -14.53 -15.05
CA ASP A 214 42.08 -14.34 -16.29
C ASP A 214 42.25 -15.68 -17.02
N ALA A 215 41.87 -15.65 -18.30
CA ALA A 215 42.01 -16.72 -19.26
C ALA A 215 43.48 -17.16 -19.44
N LYS A 216 43.72 -18.48 -19.42
CA LYS A 216 44.88 -19.09 -20.07
C LYS A 216 44.45 -20.23 -20.98
N MET A 217 44.78 -20.03 -22.25
CA MET A 217 44.96 -20.94 -23.38
C MET A 217 44.68 -22.44 -23.17
N LEU A 218 43.83 -22.93 -24.08
CA LEU A 218 43.69 -24.28 -24.61
C LEU A 218 44.99 -25.11 -24.60
N LYS A 219 44.90 -26.35 -24.10
CA LYS A 219 45.34 -27.54 -24.87
C LYS A 219 44.38 -28.72 -24.65
N PRO A 220 44.22 -29.59 -25.68
CA PRO A 220 43.13 -30.55 -25.79
C PRO A 220 43.53 -31.95 -25.33
N THR A 221 42.56 -32.72 -24.82
CA THR A 221 42.41 -34.19 -24.77
C THR A 221 41.55 -34.51 -23.53
N SER A 222 40.58 -35.41 -23.48
CA SER A 222 40.06 -36.40 -24.43
C SER A 222 38.83 -37.05 -23.76
N LYS A 223 37.82 -37.38 -24.58
CA LYS A 223 36.81 -38.44 -24.40
C LYS A 223 35.76 -38.29 -23.28
N ALA A 224 34.52 -38.26 -23.75
CA ALA A 224 33.26 -38.49 -23.03
C ALA A 224 33.21 -39.90 -22.39
N PRO A 225 32.26 -40.15 -21.47
CA PRO A 225 30.92 -40.59 -21.93
C PRO A 225 29.71 -39.97 -21.17
N GLU A 226 28.63 -39.75 -21.95
CA GLU A 226 27.20 -39.72 -21.58
C GLU A 226 26.78 -40.99 -20.78
N PRO A 227 25.57 -41.14 -20.14
CA PRO A 227 24.30 -40.39 -20.19
C PRO A 227 23.58 -40.35 -18.79
N PRO A 228 22.23 -40.38 -18.63
CA PRO A 228 21.12 -39.63 -19.26
C PRO A 228 20.32 -38.76 -18.25
N ALA A 229 19.44 -37.93 -18.81
CA ALA A 229 18.40 -37.16 -18.10
C ALA A 229 17.33 -38.04 -17.41
N PRO A 230 16.56 -37.45 -16.49
CA PRO A 230 15.11 -37.63 -16.57
C PRO A 230 14.28 -36.35 -16.32
N THR A 231 13.44 -36.04 -17.32
CA THR A 231 11.99 -35.79 -17.25
C THR A 231 11.36 -35.06 -16.05
N SER A 232 10.85 -33.87 -16.36
CA SER A 232 9.46 -33.38 -16.20
C SER A 232 8.49 -33.93 -15.14
N LYS A 233 7.69 -32.99 -14.61
CA LYS A 233 6.38 -33.09 -13.89
C LYS A 233 6.53 -33.36 -12.38
N VAL A 234 5.84 -32.69 -11.47
CA VAL A 234 4.37 -32.60 -11.35
C VAL A 234 4.01 -31.44 -10.39
N ALA A 235 2.93 -30.73 -10.72
CA ALA A 235 2.22 -29.80 -9.85
C ALA A 235 1.45 -30.53 -8.72
N SER A 236 1.45 -29.99 -7.50
CA SER A 236 0.60 -30.45 -6.40
C SER A 236 0.22 -29.27 -5.51
N LYS A 237 -0.99 -28.74 -5.71
CA LYS A 237 -2.13 -28.77 -4.78
C LYS A 237 -1.96 -27.98 -3.47
N ARG A 238 -2.69 -26.85 -3.43
CA ARG A 238 -3.34 -26.29 -2.24
C ARG A 238 -3.96 -27.37 -1.35
N PRO A 239 -4.00 -27.13 -0.03
CA PRO A 239 -5.24 -27.31 0.70
C PRO A 239 -5.74 -26.02 1.35
N VAL A 240 -7.06 -25.94 1.29
CA VAL A 240 -7.99 -25.00 1.92
C VAL A 240 -8.29 -25.50 3.35
N ARG A 241 -8.78 -24.57 4.20
CA ARG A 241 -9.35 -24.75 5.55
C ARG A 241 -8.31 -25.09 6.63
N GLY A 242 -8.19 -24.37 7.75
CA GLY A 242 -9.13 -23.48 8.43
C GLY A 242 -9.29 -24.04 9.83
N GLU A 243 -8.89 -23.30 10.87
CA GLU A 243 -9.35 -23.48 12.25
C GLU A 243 -8.87 -22.32 13.14
N ASP A 244 -9.79 -21.89 14.01
CA ASP A 244 -9.70 -20.79 14.98
C ASP A 244 -8.57 -20.96 16.01
N PRO A 245 -8.00 -19.86 16.56
CA PRO A 245 -7.15 -19.94 17.73
C PRO A 245 -7.98 -19.99 19.02
N GLN A 246 -7.96 -21.15 19.68
CA GLN A 246 -8.40 -21.30 21.07
C GLN A 246 -7.50 -20.51 22.04
N VAL A 247 -8.18 -19.67 22.82
CA VAL A 247 -7.92 -19.24 24.20
C VAL A 247 -6.84 -20.05 24.94
N LEU A 248 -5.67 -19.43 25.13
CA LEU A 248 -4.66 -19.92 26.07
C LEU A 248 -4.72 -19.12 27.38
N LYS A 249 -5.25 -19.78 28.41
CA LYS A 249 -5.32 -19.30 29.80
C LYS A 249 -3.92 -18.99 30.34
N LYS A 250 -3.62 -17.71 30.56
CA LYS A 250 -2.39 -17.27 31.25
C LYS A 250 -2.56 -17.46 32.75
N LYS A 251 -1.97 -18.54 33.25
CA LYS A 251 -1.95 -18.92 34.66
C LYS A 251 -0.98 -18.00 35.41
N ARG A 252 -1.55 -17.28 36.37
CA ARG A 252 -0.97 -16.56 37.51
C ARG A 252 0.23 -17.30 38.12
N LEU A 253 1.37 -16.61 38.28
CA LEU A 253 2.41 -17.00 39.24
C LEU A 253 2.85 -15.77 40.02
N GLU A 254 2.26 -15.66 41.21
CA GLU A 254 2.67 -14.80 42.33
C GLU A 254 3.96 -15.42 42.91
N GLY A 255 5.08 -14.70 42.79
CA GLY A 255 6.37 -15.10 43.34
C GLY A 255 6.60 -14.47 44.70
N THR A 256 6.12 -15.14 45.74
CA THR A 256 6.31 -14.80 47.15
C THR A 256 7.79 -14.90 47.54
N ALA A 257 8.31 -13.83 48.15
CA ALA A 257 9.63 -13.79 48.75
C ALA A 257 9.75 -14.86 49.86
N THR A 258 10.74 -15.74 49.74
CA THR A 258 11.18 -16.61 50.82
C THR A 258 12.65 -16.31 51.10
N ASN A 259 12.85 -15.60 52.22
CA ASN A 259 14.14 -15.48 52.88
C ASN A 259 14.65 -16.88 53.22
N THR A 260 15.84 -17.21 52.72
CA THR A 260 16.62 -18.35 53.22
C THR A 260 17.96 -17.81 53.70
N ASP A 261 18.02 -17.58 55.01
CA ASP A 261 19.26 -17.52 55.77
C ASP A 261 20.06 -18.79 55.50
N LYS A 262 21.22 -18.64 54.85
CA LYS A 262 22.27 -19.66 54.87
C LYS A 262 23.43 -19.13 55.70
N ALA A 263 23.50 -19.71 56.89
CA ALA A 263 24.60 -19.62 57.83
C ALA A 263 25.95 -19.86 57.13
N LEU A 264 26.88 -18.94 57.38
CA LEU A 264 28.31 -19.09 57.15
C LEU A 264 28.86 -20.20 58.07
N PRO A 265 29.77 -21.07 57.61
CA PRO A 265 30.49 -21.94 58.52
C PRO A 265 31.61 -21.15 59.21
N ASP A 266 31.59 -21.15 60.54
CA ASP A 266 32.68 -20.71 61.40
C ASP A 266 33.94 -21.54 61.12
N SER A 267 34.89 -20.99 60.37
CA SER A 267 36.25 -21.51 60.30
C SER A 267 37.04 -21.00 61.52
N SER A 268 37.17 -21.85 62.53
CA SER A 268 38.13 -21.67 63.63
C SER A 268 39.57 -21.54 63.09
N PRO A 269 40.39 -20.61 63.60
CA PRO A 269 41.77 -20.51 63.19
C PRO A 269 42.56 -21.70 63.75
N ALA A 270 43.28 -22.39 62.87
CA ALA A 270 44.20 -23.46 63.22
C ALA A 270 45.25 -22.95 64.24
N LYS A 271 45.30 -23.60 65.40
CA LYS A 271 46.38 -23.46 66.38
C LYS A 271 47.68 -23.93 65.74
N PHE A 272 48.55 -22.98 65.36
CA PHE A 272 49.95 -23.28 65.09
C PHE A 272 50.64 -23.61 66.42
N HIS A 273 51.02 -24.87 66.58
CA HIS A 273 51.90 -25.33 67.65
C HIS A 273 53.31 -24.81 67.36
N ILE A 274 53.79 -23.84 68.15
CA ILE A 274 55.19 -23.43 68.16
C ILE A 274 55.96 -24.41 69.05
N PRO A 275 57.05 -25.05 68.59
CA PRO A 275 57.84 -25.97 69.41
C PRO A 275 58.54 -25.24 70.56
N GLU A 276 58.37 -25.78 71.76
CA GLU A 276 58.86 -25.24 73.04
C GLU A 276 60.31 -25.66 73.32
N GLU A 277 61.21 -25.48 72.34
CA GLU A 277 62.63 -25.84 72.47
C GLU A 277 63.57 -24.74 71.94
N VAL A 278 63.39 -23.49 72.38
CA VAL A 278 64.48 -22.46 72.35
C VAL A 278 64.43 -21.50 73.55
N SER A 279 63.79 -21.87 74.65
CA SER A 279 63.83 -21.07 75.90
C SER A 279 65.02 -21.50 76.73
N ASN A 280 66.24 -21.02 76.41
CA ASN A 280 67.35 -20.86 77.36
C ASN A 280 68.60 -20.21 76.72
N HIS A 281 68.43 -19.09 76.02
CA HIS A 281 69.55 -18.17 75.76
C HIS A 281 69.32 -16.87 76.52
N GLN A 282 70.10 -16.71 77.59
CA GLN A 282 70.15 -15.54 78.44
C GLN A 282 70.77 -14.38 77.66
N CYS A 283 69.96 -13.70 76.84
CA CYS A 283 70.37 -12.51 76.11
C CYS A 283 70.49 -11.32 77.06
N ILE A 284 71.72 -11.03 77.45
CA ILE A 284 72.17 -9.75 77.97
C ILE A 284 72.03 -8.73 76.84
N GLY A 285 70.93 -7.97 76.82
CA GLY A 285 70.68 -6.95 75.80
C GLY A 285 69.26 -6.37 75.77
N ARG A 286 68.55 -6.28 76.91
CA ARG A 286 67.12 -5.89 76.93
C ARG A 286 66.82 -4.39 76.80
N HIS A 287 67.80 -3.50 76.76
CA HIS A 287 67.52 -2.06 76.70
C HIS A 287 67.46 -1.44 75.29
N LYS A 288 67.96 -2.10 74.23
CA LYS A 288 67.89 -1.57 72.85
C LYS A 288 66.72 -2.07 72.01
N ALA A 289 66.07 -3.15 72.41
CA ALA A 289 64.90 -3.68 71.70
C ALA A 289 63.63 -2.86 71.99
N GLY A 290 63.45 -2.35 73.21
CA GLY A 290 62.28 -1.56 73.60
C GLY A 290 62.10 -0.28 72.79
N ASP A 291 63.19 0.43 72.49
CA ASP A 291 63.14 1.67 71.71
C ASP A 291 62.78 1.43 70.24
N LEU A 292 63.22 0.30 69.66
CA LEU A 292 62.86 -0.08 68.29
C LEU A 292 61.38 -0.48 68.19
N TRP A 293 60.87 -1.21 69.18
CA TRP A 293 59.44 -1.58 69.23
C TRP A 293 58.53 -0.38 69.45
N SER A 294 58.92 0.59 70.27
CA SER A 294 58.17 1.85 70.43
C SER A 294 58.15 2.66 69.14
N ARG A 295 59.26 2.72 68.40
CA ARG A 295 59.35 3.44 67.13
C ARG A 295 58.56 2.77 66.00
N LEU A 296 58.66 1.43 65.89
CA LEU A 296 57.81 0.64 64.98
C LEU A 296 56.33 0.73 65.34
N GLY A 297 56.00 0.82 66.63
CA GLY A 297 54.63 1.01 67.09
C GLY A 297 54.03 2.31 66.59
N ILE A 298 54.76 3.44 66.72
CA ILE A 298 54.31 4.75 66.24
C ILE A 298 54.16 4.77 64.72
N GLU A 299 55.17 4.29 63.98
CA GLU A 299 55.11 4.23 62.50
C GLU A 299 53.93 3.36 62.01
N LEU A 300 53.62 2.26 62.69
CA LEU A 300 52.48 1.41 62.34
C LEU A 300 51.13 2.07 62.68
N THR A 301 51.05 2.81 63.80
CA THR A 301 49.85 3.58 64.15
C THR A 301 49.58 4.68 63.12
N ASP A 302 50.60 5.43 62.70
CA ASP A 302 50.46 6.48 61.69
C ASP A 302 49.96 5.91 60.34
N VAL A 303 50.50 4.76 59.91
CA VAL A 303 50.05 4.07 58.68
C VAL A 303 48.62 3.56 58.82
N LEU A 304 48.23 3.01 59.97
CA LEU A 304 46.87 2.57 60.22
C LEU A 304 45.86 3.74 60.22
N ASP A 305 46.25 4.89 60.77
CA ASP A 305 45.42 6.09 60.78
C ASP A 305 45.27 6.70 59.38
N GLU A 306 46.32 6.70 58.56
CA GLU A 306 46.24 7.08 57.14
C GLU A 306 45.31 6.14 56.36
N TRP A 307 45.46 4.83 56.54
CA TRP A 307 44.58 3.83 55.93
C TRP A 307 43.12 4.00 56.36
N ASN A 308 42.87 4.26 57.64
CA ASN A 308 41.53 4.53 58.16
C ASN A 308 40.94 5.80 57.54
N SER A 309 41.74 6.87 57.40
CA SER A 309 41.33 8.11 56.75
C SER A 309 40.94 7.89 55.28
N GLU A 310 41.77 7.18 54.52
CA GLU A 310 41.48 6.83 53.13
C GLU A 310 40.24 5.93 53.00
N PHE A 311 40.07 4.95 53.90
CA PHE A 311 38.88 4.12 53.93
C PHE A 311 37.60 4.94 54.15
N VAL A 312 37.62 5.91 55.07
CA VAL A 312 36.50 6.82 55.32
C VAL A 312 36.21 7.69 54.08
N LYS A 313 37.24 8.21 53.39
CA LYS A 313 37.06 8.95 52.13
C LYS A 313 36.40 8.09 51.05
N ILE A 314 36.84 6.84 50.89
CA ILE A 314 36.25 5.90 49.92
C ILE A 314 34.78 5.64 50.27
N LYS A 315 34.43 5.44 51.55
CA LYS A 315 33.04 5.25 51.98
C LYS A 315 32.18 6.48 51.71
N TYR A 316 32.71 7.69 51.93
CA TYR A 316 32.01 8.93 51.59
C TYR A 316 31.75 9.03 50.08
N LEU A 317 32.77 8.81 49.25
CA LEU A 317 32.64 8.82 47.79
C LEU A 317 31.64 7.76 47.31
N GLN A 318 31.67 6.56 47.87
CA GLN A 318 30.69 5.51 47.56
C GLN A 318 29.26 5.97 47.87
N GLY A 319 29.04 6.68 48.98
CA GLY A 319 27.76 7.29 49.33
C GLY A 319 27.33 8.41 48.37
N GLU A 320 28.27 9.25 47.90
CA GLU A 320 27.99 10.26 46.89
C GLU A 320 27.62 9.66 45.53
N PHE A 321 28.37 8.66 45.06
CA PHE A 321 28.07 7.96 43.81
C PHE A 321 26.70 7.28 43.86
N LYS A 322 26.36 6.64 44.99
CA LYS A 322 25.03 6.06 45.17
C LYS A 322 23.91 7.11 45.06
N ARG A 323 24.07 8.27 45.72
CA ARG A 323 23.09 9.37 45.62
C ARG A 323 22.94 9.90 44.20
N LYS A 324 24.05 10.09 43.47
CA LYS A 324 24.02 10.51 42.06
C LYS A 324 23.36 9.48 41.16
N TYR A 325 23.64 8.19 41.38
CA TYR A 325 23.01 7.09 40.65
C TYR A 325 21.50 7.05 40.90
N ASP A 326 21.06 7.12 42.16
CA ASP A 326 19.65 7.11 42.53
C ASP A 326 18.91 8.33 41.94
N HIS A 327 19.57 9.49 41.89
CA HIS A 327 19.02 10.68 41.24
C HIS A 327 18.87 10.50 39.72
N LYS A 328 19.90 10.00 39.03
CA LYS A 328 19.83 9.70 37.59
C LYS A 328 18.79 8.64 37.26
N ASN A 329 18.63 7.64 38.13
CA ASN A 329 17.59 6.63 37.96
C ASN A 329 16.17 7.24 38.06
N LYS A 330 15.97 8.28 38.88
CA LYS A 330 14.70 9.01 38.93
C LYS A 330 14.46 9.85 37.66
N GLU A 331 15.48 10.54 37.16
CA GLU A 331 15.38 11.28 35.89
C GLU A 331 15.03 10.36 34.73
N VAL A 332 15.67 9.18 34.63
CA VAL A 332 15.38 8.20 33.57
C VAL A 332 13.94 7.70 33.65
N LYS A 333 13.39 7.50 34.85
CA LYS A 333 11.98 7.11 35.01
C LYS A 333 11.01 8.18 34.52
N VAL A 334 11.28 9.45 34.82
CA VAL A 334 10.45 10.58 34.32
C VAL A 334 10.50 10.62 32.79
N LEU A 335 11.68 10.50 32.19
CA LEU A 335 11.82 10.45 30.72
C LEU A 335 11.12 9.24 30.09
N GLU A 336 11.08 8.09 30.78
CA GLU A 336 10.35 6.90 30.32
C GLU A 336 8.84 7.12 30.34
N GLU A 337 8.32 7.82 31.35
CA GLU A 337 6.90 8.21 31.43
C GLU A 337 6.53 9.20 30.31
N GLU A 338 7.34 10.25 30.10
CA GLU A 338 7.16 11.22 29.00
C GLU A 338 7.22 10.55 27.62
N LEU A 339 8.15 9.60 27.42
CA LEU A 339 8.25 8.83 26.17
C LEU A 339 6.99 7.99 25.93
N ASN A 340 6.42 7.41 26.99
CA ASN A 340 5.19 6.64 26.88
C ASN A 340 3.98 7.53 26.55
N GLU A 341 3.90 8.72 27.14
CA GLU A 341 2.88 9.72 26.79
C GLU A 341 2.99 10.11 25.30
N CYS A 342 4.18 10.48 24.84
CA CYS A 342 4.43 10.82 23.43
C CYS A 342 4.07 9.67 22.47
N ARG A 343 4.35 8.41 22.84
CA ARG A 343 3.92 7.24 22.07
C ARG A 343 2.40 7.12 21.98
N THR A 344 1.68 7.41 23.06
CA THR A 344 0.21 7.36 23.05
C THR A 344 -0.39 8.49 22.21
N GLU A 345 0.16 9.70 22.28
CA GLU A 345 -0.24 10.82 21.42
C GLU A 345 -0.02 10.49 19.95
N LEU A 346 1.16 9.96 19.61
CA LEU A 346 1.47 9.55 18.24
C LEU A 346 0.49 8.49 17.72
N ALA A 347 0.14 7.48 18.54
CA ALA A 347 -0.84 6.47 18.18
C ALA A 347 -2.22 7.07 17.91
N ASN A 348 -2.67 8.03 18.75
CA ASN A 348 -3.93 8.75 18.57
C ASN A 348 -3.93 9.59 17.28
N THR A 349 -2.83 10.30 16.99
CA THR A 349 -2.67 11.06 15.75
C THR A 349 -2.71 10.16 14.52
N MET A 350 -2.01 9.01 14.55
CA MET A 350 -2.04 8.03 13.46
C MET A 350 -3.46 7.49 13.22
N GLN A 351 -4.21 7.22 14.29
CA GLN A 351 -5.60 6.78 14.18
C GLN A 351 -6.51 7.87 13.59
N SER A 352 -6.33 9.12 14.00
CA SER A 352 -7.06 10.28 13.46
C SER A 352 -6.79 10.48 11.96
N ILE A 353 -5.52 10.44 11.55
CA ILE A 353 -5.13 10.55 10.13
C ILE A 353 -5.71 9.38 9.32
N SER A 354 -5.67 8.16 9.86
CA SER A 354 -6.28 7.00 9.18
C SER A 354 -7.78 7.16 9.00
N LEU A 355 -8.49 7.78 9.95
CA LEU A 355 -9.91 8.06 9.83
C LEU A 355 -10.18 9.13 8.77
N GLN A 356 -9.39 10.20 8.75
CA GLN A 356 -9.49 11.26 7.73
C GLN A 356 -9.25 10.72 6.32
N ASN A 357 -8.26 9.84 6.14
CA ASN A 357 -7.99 9.21 4.84
C ASN A 357 -9.19 8.38 4.36
N ARG A 358 -9.82 7.60 5.25
CA ARG A 358 -11.04 6.86 4.90
C ARG A 358 -12.20 7.78 4.51
N GLN A 359 -12.33 8.92 5.17
CA GLN A 359 -13.35 9.93 4.81
C GLN A 359 -13.05 10.55 3.44
N ALA A 360 -11.79 10.86 3.14
CA ALA A 360 -11.38 11.37 1.84
C ALA A 360 -11.64 10.35 0.72
N ASP A 361 -11.33 9.06 0.97
CA ASP A 361 -11.62 7.97 0.02
C ASP A 361 -13.13 7.86 -0.25
N GLN A 362 -13.96 7.95 0.80
CA GLN A 362 -15.42 7.93 0.64
C GLN A 362 -15.91 9.13 -0.20
N HIS A 363 -15.44 10.35 0.10
CA HIS A 363 -15.79 11.52 -0.69
C HIS A 363 -15.34 11.42 -2.15
N GLN A 364 -14.21 10.76 -2.43
CA GLN A 364 -13.75 10.51 -3.78
C GLN A 364 -14.67 9.55 -4.54
N ILE A 365 -15.19 8.51 -3.86
CA ILE A 365 -16.19 7.59 -4.42
C ILE A 365 -17.48 8.36 -4.75
N ASP A 366 -18.01 9.13 -3.78
CA ASP A 366 -19.24 9.91 -3.96
C ASP A 366 -19.10 10.91 -5.12
N LEU A 367 -17.94 11.57 -5.25
CA LEU A 367 -17.65 12.48 -6.36
C LEU A 367 -17.62 11.75 -7.71
N ALA A 368 -17.05 10.54 -7.76
CA ALA A 368 -17.00 9.74 -8.98
C ALA A 368 -18.40 9.30 -9.42
N GLU A 369 -19.25 8.90 -8.47
CA GLU A 369 -20.64 8.54 -8.73
C GLU A 369 -21.44 9.75 -9.23
N ALA A 370 -21.34 10.90 -8.55
CA ALA A 370 -21.99 12.14 -9.00
C ALA A 370 -21.56 12.54 -10.42
N ARG A 371 -20.28 12.40 -10.77
CA ARG A 371 -19.78 12.64 -12.12
C ARG A 371 -20.37 11.67 -13.15
N ALA A 372 -20.53 10.40 -12.80
CA ALA A 372 -21.16 9.41 -13.67
C ALA A 372 -22.63 9.78 -13.94
N THR A 373 -23.38 10.16 -12.90
CA THR A 373 -24.77 10.61 -12.99
C THR A 373 -24.92 11.85 -13.87
N ILE A 374 -24.07 12.87 -13.68
CA ILE A 374 -24.08 14.08 -14.53
C ILE A 374 -23.79 13.72 -15.99
N THR A 375 -22.82 12.83 -16.23
CA THR A 375 -22.48 12.38 -17.59
C THR A 375 -23.65 11.67 -18.25
N GLN A 376 -24.40 10.86 -17.50
CA GLN A 376 -25.59 10.17 -18.00
C GLN A 376 -26.72 11.17 -18.33
N LEU A 377 -27.01 12.10 -17.42
CA LEU A 377 -28.01 13.15 -17.65
C LEU A 377 -27.69 14.00 -18.89
N LEU A 378 -26.42 14.31 -19.15
CA LEU A 378 -25.99 15.04 -20.35
C LEU A 378 -26.24 14.23 -21.64
N LYS A 379 -26.07 12.90 -21.61
CA LYS A 379 -26.40 12.04 -22.75
C LYS A 379 -27.90 12.01 -23.00
N ASP A 380 -28.68 11.88 -21.94
CA ASP A 380 -30.15 11.83 -22.03
C ASP A 380 -30.72 13.17 -22.52
N GLN A 381 -30.15 14.29 -22.06
CA GLN A 381 -30.47 15.63 -22.56
C GLN A 381 -30.12 15.80 -24.04
N LYS A 382 -29.01 15.22 -24.50
CA LYS A 382 -28.65 15.26 -25.93
C LYS A 382 -29.65 14.44 -26.76
N ALA A 383 -30.00 13.24 -26.30
CA ALA A 383 -30.96 12.38 -26.97
C ALA A 383 -32.35 13.02 -27.04
N SER A 384 -32.80 13.69 -25.97
CA SER A 384 -34.08 14.42 -25.97
C SER A 384 -34.08 15.61 -26.93
N ARG A 385 -32.98 16.38 -27.01
CA ARG A 385 -32.83 17.45 -28.01
C ARG A 385 -32.91 16.93 -29.45
N GLU A 386 -32.29 15.79 -29.74
CA GLU A 386 -32.37 15.16 -31.07
C GLU A 386 -33.80 14.70 -31.40
N LYS A 387 -34.53 14.16 -30.40
CA LYS A 387 -35.96 13.82 -30.55
C LYS A 387 -36.82 15.06 -30.83
N ILE A 388 -36.61 16.16 -30.11
CA ILE A 388 -37.32 17.43 -30.33
C ILE A 388 -37.07 17.94 -31.75
N ALA A 389 -35.81 18.00 -32.19
CA ALA A 389 -35.47 18.45 -33.55
C ALA A 389 -36.11 17.58 -34.64
N SER A 390 -36.17 16.26 -34.44
CA SER A 390 -36.89 15.35 -35.34
C SER A 390 -38.40 15.61 -35.37
N LEU A 391 -39.02 15.87 -34.21
CA LEU A 391 -40.44 16.21 -34.12
C LEU A 391 -40.76 17.54 -34.80
N GLU A 392 -39.94 18.57 -34.60
CA GLU A 392 -40.06 19.87 -35.27
C GLU A 392 -39.96 19.74 -36.80
N ALA A 393 -39.06 18.88 -37.30
CA ALA A 393 -38.94 18.60 -38.73
C ALA A 393 -40.20 17.90 -39.29
N LYS A 394 -40.78 16.95 -38.52
CA LYS A 394 -42.06 16.31 -38.88
C LYS A 394 -43.22 17.30 -38.87
N ASP A 395 -43.32 18.15 -37.86
CA ASP A 395 -44.37 19.19 -37.78
C ASP A 395 -44.28 20.16 -38.97
N LYS A 396 -43.07 20.64 -39.30
CA LYS A 396 -42.85 21.49 -40.47
C LYS A 396 -43.32 20.81 -41.77
N ARG A 397 -43.02 19.52 -41.95
CA ARG A 397 -43.48 18.73 -43.11
C ARG A 397 -45.00 18.58 -43.15
N SER A 398 -45.63 18.30 -42.01
CA SER A 398 -47.09 18.21 -41.89
C SER A 398 -47.75 19.54 -42.26
N ARG A 399 -47.22 20.68 -41.78
CA ARG A 399 -47.73 22.01 -42.17
C ARG A 399 -47.61 22.27 -43.67
N THR A 400 -46.50 21.87 -44.31
CA THR A 400 -46.36 21.99 -45.77
C THR A 400 -47.39 21.13 -46.52
N LEU A 401 -47.62 19.90 -46.07
CA LEU A 401 -48.64 19.02 -46.66
C LEU A 401 -50.06 19.58 -46.49
N ILE A 402 -50.38 20.15 -45.32
CA ILE A 402 -51.67 20.79 -45.08
C ILE A 402 -51.85 21.97 -46.04
N ALA A 403 -50.86 22.87 -46.15
CA ALA A 403 -50.91 24.01 -47.06
C ALA A 403 -51.06 23.57 -48.53
N GLU A 404 -50.38 22.50 -48.96
CA GLU A 404 -50.52 21.92 -50.29
C GLU A 404 -51.94 21.39 -50.53
N LYS A 405 -52.51 20.68 -49.56
CA LYS A 405 -53.89 20.16 -49.64
C LYS A 405 -54.93 21.28 -49.64
N GLU A 406 -54.74 22.32 -48.83
CA GLU A 406 -55.58 23.51 -48.82
C GLU A 406 -55.53 24.28 -50.15
N ALA A 407 -54.34 24.42 -50.74
CA ALA A 407 -54.19 25.03 -52.07
C ALA A 407 -54.87 24.20 -53.17
N ALA A 408 -54.74 22.87 -53.13
CA ALA A 408 -55.40 21.96 -54.07
C ALA A 408 -56.92 22.00 -53.94
N LEU A 409 -57.45 22.07 -52.71
CA LEU A 409 -58.89 22.20 -52.45
C LEU A 409 -59.43 23.56 -52.90
N SER A 410 -58.69 24.64 -52.70
CA SER A 410 -59.06 25.98 -53.15
C SER A 410 -59.14 26.11 -54.68
N GLY A 411 -58.40 25.27 -55.42
CA GLY A 411 -58.43 25.20 -56.88
C GLY A 411 -59.51 24.27 -57.44
N SER A 412 -60.10 23.39 -56.62
CA SER A 412 -61.25 22.58 -57.01
C SER A 412 -62.54 23.36 -56.77
N GLU A 413 -63.42 23.49 -57.77
CA GLU A 413 -64.74 24.09 -57.56
C GLU A 413 -65.45 23.34 -56.41
N PRO A 414 -65.77 24.00 -55.28
CA PRO A 414 -66.44 23.36 -54.14
C PRO A 414 -67.74 22.65 -54.53
N SER A 415 -68.36 23.11 -55.62
CA SER A 415 -69.54 22.52 -56.24
C SER A 415 -69.37 21.04 -56.57
N LYS A 416 -68.21 20.62 -57.09
CA LYS A 416 -68.04 19.26 -57.63
C LYS A 416 -67.87 18.20 -56.52
N VAL A 417 -67.12 18.53 -55.47
CA VAL A 417 -66.96 17.63 -54.30
C VAL A 417 -68.27 17.51 -53.52
N ILE A 418 -69.01 18.62 -53.38
CA ILE A 418 -70.34 18.61 -52.76
C ILE A 418 -71.34 17.83 -53.62
N GLU A 419 -71.27 17.93 -54.95
CA GLU A 419 -72.08 17.12 -55.87
C GLU A 419 -71.74 15.63 -55.77
N ASP A 420 -70.46 15.26 -55.78
CA ASP A 420 -70.03 13.86 -55.69
C ASP A 420 -70.43 13.25 -54.35
N PHE A 421 -70.34 14.01 -53.26
CA PHE A 421 -70.83 13.57 -51.94
C PHE A 421 -72.36 13.40 -51.93
N LYS A 422 -73.11 14.35 -52.49
CA LYS A 422 -74.58 14.22 -52.66
C LYS A 422 -74.93 13.00 -53.50
N LYS A 423 -74.21 12.76 -54.59
CA LYS A 423 -74.41 11.62 -55.49
C LYS A 423 -74.09 10.30 -54.80
N SER A 424 -73.06 10.25 -53.95
CA SER A 424 -72.74 9.08 -53.13
C SER A 424 -73.82 8.79 -52.09
N ILE A 425 -74.40 9.82 -51.46
CA ILE A 425 -75.54 9.64 -50.54
C ILE A 425 -76.75 9.11 -51.31
N SER A 426 -77.09 9.70 -52.46
CA SER A 426 -78.20 9.20 -53.28
C SER A 426 -77.99 7.75 -53.74
N PHE A 427 -76.76 7.39 -54.11
CA PHE A 427 -76.43 6.02 -54.49
C PHE A 427 -76.59 5.05 -53.32
N LYS A 428 -76.18 5.45 -52.10
CA LYS A 428 -76.38 4.64 -50.89
C LYS A 428 -77.86 4.39 -50.63
N THR A 429 -78.71 5.42 -50.71
CA THR A 429 -80.16 5.28 -50.55
C THR A 429 -80.77 4.33 -51.57
N ILE A 430 -80.35 4.42 -52.84
CA ILE A 430 -80.82 3.51 -53.90
C ILE A 430 -80.45 2.05 -53.60
N ILE A 431 -79.25 1.79 -53.09
CA ILE A 431 -78.85 0.42 -52.71
C ILE A 431 -79.68 -0.07 -51.52
N GLU A 432 -79.88 0.76 -50.50
CA GLU A 432 -80.70 0.41 -49.34
C GLU A 432 -82.14 0.06 -49.74
N ASP A 433 -82.73 0.84 -50.65
CA ASP A 433 -84.08 0.57 -51.18
C ASP A 433 -84.15 -0.76 -51.95
N HIS A 434 -83.19 -1.05 -52.84
CA HIS A 434 -83.16 -2.32 -53.58
C HIS A 434 -82.92 -3.53 -52.67
N VAL A 435 -82.08 -3.38 -51.64
CA VAL A 435 -81.85 -4.45 -50.65
C VAL A 435 -83.13 -4.71 -49.85
N GLN A 436 -83.87 -3.66 -49.50
CA GLN A 436 -85.15 -3.80 -48.80
C GLN A 436 -86.21 -4.44 -49.69
N GLU A 437 -86.34 -4.01 -50.94
CA GLU A 437 -87.25 -4.61 -51.93
C GLU A 437 -86.94 -6.10 -52.17
N ALA A 438 -85.65 -6.45 -52.30
CA ALA A 438 -85.23 -7.85 -52.44
C ALA A 438 -85.57 -8.69 -51.20
N ARG A 439 -85.43 -8.13 -49.99
CA ARG A 439 -85.83 -8.80 -48.74
C ARG A 439 -87.33 -9.04 -48.69
N ASP A 440 -88.12 -8.03 -49.04
CA ASP A 440 -89.58 -8.13 -49.04
C ASP A 440 -90.05 -9.17 -50.07
N HIS A 441 -89.44 -9.19 -51.26
CA HIS A 441 -89.71 -10.18 -52.30
C HIS A 441 -89.35 -11.62 -51.88
N ILE A 442 -88.20 -11.82 -51.24
CA ILE A 442 -87.80 -13.14 -50.71
C ILE A 442 -88.79 -13.60 -49.63
N TYR A 443 -89.21 -12.69 -48.75
CA TYR A 443 -90.20 -13.01 -47.72
C TYR A 443 -91.56 -13.39 -48.34
N ASP A 444 -92.02 -12.63 -49.33
CA ASP A 444 -93.32 -12.85 -49.94
C ASP A 444 -93.39 -14.07 -50.87
N ILE A 445 -92.30 -14.41 -51.54
CA ILE A 445 -92.26 -15.57 -52.44
C ILE A 445 -91.81 -16.81 -51.69
N GLU A 446 -90.61 -16.79 -51.11
CA GLU A 446 -90.00 -18.00 -50.60
C GLU A 446 -90.54 -18.34 -49.22
N VAL A 447 -90.59 -17.37 -48.30
CA VAL A 447 -91.02 -17.63 -46.92
C VAL A 447 -92.52 -17.95 -46.89
N LYS A 448 -93.38 -17.16 -47.54
CA LYS A 448 -94.83 -17.46 -47.59
C LYS A 448 -95.16 -18.72 -48.39
N ALA A 449 -94.46 -19.02 -49.49
CA ALA A 449 -94.70 -20.28 -50.21
C ALA A 449 -94.26 -21.49 -49.37
N LEU A 450 -93.15 -21.39 -48.64
CA LEU A 450 -92.75 -22.43 -47.69
C LEU A 450 -93.74 -22.58 -46.55
N GLU A 451 -94.25 -21.48 -45.98
CA GLU A 451 -95.30 -21.52 -44.96
C GLU A 451 -96.55 -22.22 -45.49
N GLN A 452 -97.00 -21.85 -46.70
CA GLN A 452 -98.16 -22.45 -47.35
C GLN A 452 -97.95 -23.95 -47.65
N GLN A 453 -96.78 -24.32 -48.18
CA GLN A 453 -96.42 -25.72 -48.42
C GLN A 453 -96.35 -26.51 -47.11
N CYS A 454 -95.79 -25.93 -46.05
CA CYS A 454 -95.73 -26.56 -44.73
C CYS A 454 -97.12 -26.76 -44.09
N ILE A 455 -98.08 -25.88 -44.40
CA ILE A 455 -99.50 -26.00 -44.03
C ILE A 455 -100.18 -27.10 -44.85
N GLU A 456 -99.95 -27.15 -46.17
CA GLU A 456 -100.58 -28.07 -47.13
C GLU A 456 -100.07 -29.51 -47.04
N ASP A 457 -98.75 -29.70 -46.97
CA ASP A 457 -98.13 -31.03 -46.79
C ASP A 457 -98.42 -31.62 -45.40
N GLY A 458 -99.12 -30.85 -44.55
CA GLY A 458 -99.36 -31.19 -43.17
C GLY A 458 -98.06 -31.42 -42.42
N PHE A 459 -96.91 -30.90 -42.90
CA PHE A 459 -95.62 -31.09 -42.28
C PHE A 459 -95.62 -30.48 -40.88
N ILE A 460 -96.21 -29.31 -40.67
CA ILE A 460 -96.41 -28.76 -39.32
C ILE A 460 -97.35 -29.65 -38.49
N ARG A 461 -98.39 -30.23 -39.11
CA ARG A 461 -99.32 -31.15 -38.44
C ARG A 461 -98.67 -32.51 -38.11
N GLY A 462 -97.73 -32.98 -38.92
CA GLY A 462 -96.97 -34.21 -38.80
C GLY A 462 -95.79 -34.07 -37.83
N PHE A 463 -95.10 -32.93 -37.87
CA PHE A 463 -94.05 -32.53 -36.94
C PHE A 463 -94.63 -32.32 -35.53
N LEU A 464 -95.74 -31.58 -35.38
CA LEU A 464 -96.42 -31.44 -34.09
C LEU A 464 -97.04 -32.76 -33.59
N LYS A 465 -97.44 -33.67 -34.48
CA LYS A 465 -97.85 -35.05 -34.11
C LYS A 465 -96.65 -35.89 -33.69
N GLY A 466 -95.50 -35.76 -34.36
CA GLY A 466 -94.25 -36.44 -34.05
C GLY A 466 -93.65 -35.99 -32.72
N VAL A 467 -93.66 -34.68 -32.43
CA VAL A 467 -93.26 -34.11 -31.14
C VAL A 467 -94.18 -34.60 -30.02
N ARG A 468 -95.52 -34.63 -30.23
CA ARG A 468 -96.48 -35.22 -29.28
C ARG A 468 -96.30 -36.74 -29.09
N LEU A 469 -95.91 -37.46 -30.14
CA LEU A 469 -95.66 -38.91 -30.09
C LEU A 469 -94.35 -39.21 -29.33
N MET A 470 -93.30 -38.43 -29.56
CA MET A 470 -92.04 -38.49 -28.80
C MET A 470 -92.26 -38.15 -27.32
N GLN A 471 -93.07 -37.14 -26.98
CA GLN A 471 -93.43 -36.83 -25.60
C GLN A 471 -94.17 -38.00 -24.91
N ARG A 472 -95.08 -38.70 -25.60
CA ARG A 472 -95.74 -39.90 -25.04
C ARG A 472 -94.82 -41.10 -24.88
N LYS A 473 -93.84 -41.28 -25.77
CA LYS A 473 -92.97 -42.47 -25.78
C LYS A 473 -91.79 -42.35 -24.82
N THR A 474 -91.35 -41.12 -24.52
CA THR A 474 -90.17 -40.87 -23.68
C THR A 474 -90.54 -40.67 -22.21
N GLY A 475 -91.83 -40.47 -21.88
CA GLY A 475 -92.29 -40.27 -20.50
C GLY A 475 -91.82 -38.95 -19.86
N VAL A 476 -91.01 -38.17 -20.57
CA VAL A 476 -90.57 -36.83 -20.17
C VAL A 476 -91.68 -35.86 -20.51
N GLN A 477 -92.42 -35.41 -19.48
CA GLN A 477 -93.20 -34.18 -19.61
C GLN A 477 -92.22 -33.06 -19.93
N VAL A 478 -92.25 -32.54 -21.15
CA VAL A 478 -91.66 -31.23 -21.44
C VAL A 478 -92.64 -30.21 -20.88
N GLU A 479 -92.50 -29.97 -19.58
CA GLU A 479 -93.11 -28.85 -18.89
C GLU A 479 -92.53 -27.57 -19.52
N GLY A 480 -93.36 -26.80 -20.22
CA GLY A 480 -92.90 -25.52 -20.76
C GLY A 480 -93.44 -25.05 -22.11
N VAL A 481 -94.54 -25.59 -22.64
CA VAL A 481 -95.28 -24.84 -23.69
C VAL A 481 -96.78 -24.91 -23.47
N THR A 482 -97.23 -24.24 -22.41
CA THR A 482 -98.60 -23.72 -22.32
C THR A 482 -98.57 -22.28 -22.85
N PRO A 483 -99.27 -21.94 -23.94
CA PRO A 483 -99.45 -20.56 -24.33
C PRO A 483 -100.67 -19.99 -23.60
N SER A 484 -100.51 -19.61 -22.33
CA SER A 484 -101.49 -18.77 -21.61
C SER A 484 -101.00 -18.45 -20.20
N GLN A 485 -101.16 -17.17 -19.83
CA GLN A 485 -101.15 -16.61 -18.46
C GLN A 485 -99.76 -16.35 -17.89
N ALA A 486 -99.29 -15.09 -17.90
CA ALA A 486 -99.64 -13.98 -17.01
C ALA A 486 -98.90 -14.05 -15.66
N SER A 487 -98.20 -12.93 -15.41
CA SER A 487 -98.06 -12.28 -14.10
C SER A 487 -97.12 -12.94 -13.08
N ASP A 488 -96.04 -12.20 -12.88
CA ASP A 488 -95.42 -11.82 -11.61
C ASP A 488 -94.55 -12.82 -10.83
N ASP A 489 -93.40 -12.26 -10.46
CA ASP A 489 -92.47 -12.62 -9.40
C ASP A 489 -91.57 -13.85 -9.58
N PHE A 490 -90.34 -13.60 -10.05
CA PHE A 490 -89.16 -14.26 -9.49
C PHE A 490 -87.98 -13.28 -9.29
N PRO A 491 -87.18 -13.50 -8.22
CA PRO A 491 -86.28 -12.50 -7.66
C PRO A 491 -84.92 -12.47 -8.36
N SER A 492 -84.39 -11.25 -8.44
CA SER A 492 -83.02 -10.91 -8.78
C SER A 492 -82.01 -11.59 -7.86
N GLY A 493 -81.23 -12.51 -8.40
CA GLY A 493 -80.06 -13.06 -7.73
C GLY A 493 -79.39 -14.16 -8.55
N SER A 494 -78.47 -13.81 -9.44
CA SER A 494 -77.41 -14.71 -9.88
C SER A 494 -76.29 -13.91 -10.54
N ASP A 495 -75.11 -14.05 -9.94
CA ASP A 495 -73.81 -13.50 -10.31
C ASP A 495 -73.48 -13.61 -11.80
N GLY A 496 -73.04 -12.50 -12.38
CA GLY A 496 -72.64 -12.38 -13.78
C GLY A 496 -71.41 -11.53 -14.03
N ASP A 497 -70.56 -11.30 -13.02
CA ASP A 497 -69.42 -10.36 -13.13
C ASP A 497 -68.07 -11.02 -13.46
N GLU A 498 -68.03 -12.33 -13.75
CA GLU A 498 -66.74 -13.03 -13.93
C GLU A 498 -66.21 -13.06 -15.38
N ILE A 499 -66.95 -12.55 -16.37
CA ILE A 499 -66.54 -12.59 -17.79
C ILE A 499 -66.11 -11.22 -18.34
N GLU A 500 -66.41 -10.11 -17.65
CA GLU A 500 -66.04 -8.76 -18.10
C GLU A 500 -64.63 -8.33 -17.63
N SER A 501 -64.04 -9.05 -16.66
CA SER A 501 -62.74 -8.70 -16.07
C SER A 501 -61.50 -9.17 -16.86
N GLU A 502 -61.65 -10.11 -17.80
CA GLU A 502 -60.52 -10.60 -18.62
C GLU A 502 -60.28 -9.78 -19.90
N LEU A 503 -61.28 -9.06 -20.42
CA LEU A 503 -61.12 -8.20 -21.60
C LEU A 503 -60.57 -6.81 -21.29
N GLN A 504 -60.70 -6.33 -20.05
CA GLN A 504 -60.10 -5.06 -19.62
C GLN A 504 -58.58 -5.15 -19.43
N LYS A 505 -58.05 -6.36 -19.23
CA LYS A 505 -56.61 -6.60 -18.96
C LYS A 505 -55.72 -6.59 -20.21
N ALA A 506 -56.31 -6.51 -21.40
CA ALA A 506 -55.58 -6.50 -22.68
C ALA A 506 -55.30 -5.08 -23.22
N PHE A 507 -55.81 -4.03 -22.57
CA PHE A 507 -55.65 -2.64 -23.04
C PHE A 507 -54.81 -1.73 -22.13
N ASP A 508 -54.23 -2.25 -21.04
CA ASP A 508 -53.23 -1.52 -20.24
C ASP A 508 -51.81 -1.72 -20.79
N LEU A 509 -51.59 -1.30 -22.04
CA LEU A 509 -50.25 -1.12 -22.60
C LEU A 509 -49.93 0.39 -22.69
N ASP A 510 -49.06 0.79 -21.77
CA ASP A 510 -48.11 1.91 -21.84
C ASP A 510 -48.68 3.31 -22.13
N VAL A 511 -49.20 3.96 -21.09
CA VAL A 511 -49.12 5.41 -20.93
C VAL A 511 -48.19 5.70 -19.75
N ASP A 512 -46.89 5.79 -20.04
CA ASP A 512 -45.91 6.40 -19.15
C ASP A 512 -46.17 7.92 -19.10
N ASP A 513 -47.09 8.34 -18.21
CA ASP A 513 -47.19 9.73 -17.76
C ASP A 513 -46.11 9.98 -16.71
N GLU A 514 -44.93 10.36 -17.20
CA GLU A 514 -43.83 10.90 -16.39
C GLU A 514 -44.25 12.30 -15.91
N THR A 515 -44.90 12.34 -14.74
CA THR A 515 -45.22 13.56 -14.01
C THR A 515 -43.93 14.19 -13.47
N VAL A 516 -43.43 15.20 -14.19
CA VAL A 516 -42.36 16.08 -13.70
C VAL A 516 -42.94 16.99 -12.60
N ASN A 517 -42.63 16.68 -11.35
CA ASN A 517 -42.76 17.64 -10.25
C ASN A 517 -41.72 18.75 -10.44
N ILE A 518 -42.18 19.98 -10.64
CA ILE A 518 -41.38 21.18 -10.58
C ILE A 518 -41.51 21.72 -9.15
N GLU A 519 -40.42 21.70 -8.40
CA GLU A 519 -40.21 22.51 -7.19
C GLU A 519 -39.09 23.52 -7.45
#